data_AF-A0A9C7PMP0-F1
#
_entry.id   AF-A0A9C7PMP0-F1
#
_cell.length_a   1.000
_cell.length_b   1.000
_cell.length_c   1.000
_cell.angle_alpha   90.00
_cell.angle_beta   90.00
_cell.angle_gamma   90.00
#
_symmetry.space_group_name_H-M   'P 1'
#
loop_
_entity.id
_entity.type
_entity.pdbx_description
1 polymer ?
#
loop_
_entity_poly.entity_id
_entity_poly.type
_entity_poly.pdbx_seq_one_letter_code
_entity_poly.pdbx_strand_id
1 'polypeptide(L)' 'MKDNPVLRVVTKITIPIILLFAMYVQFHGDYGPGGGFQAGVIFAAAFILYGLVFGTSAVRRVVHLGFYGY' A
#
# COMPACT_ATOMS: atom_id res chain seq x y z
N MET A 1 -9.40 -11.41 12.23
CA MET A 1 -8.35 -10.43 12.61
C MET A 1 -8.85 -9.29 13.51
N LYS A 2 -10.12 -9.27 13.96
CA LYS A 2 -10.64 -8.18 14.82
C LYS A 2 -9.84 -8.02 16.13
N ASP A 3 -9.17 -9.08 16.58
CA ASP A 3 -8.54 -9.16 17.91
C ASP A 3 -7.01 -9.25 17.91
N ASN A 4 -6.33 -8.85 16.82
CA ASN A 4 -4.86 -8.81 16.80
C ASN A 4 -4.32 -7.37 16.83
N PRO A 5 -4.11 -6.78 18.02
CA PRO A 5 -3.64 -5.40 18.16
C PRO A 5 -2.21 -5.24 17.66
N VAL A 6 -1.36 -6.25 17.82
CA VAL A 6 0.03 -6.23 17.33
C VAL A 6 0.04 -6.04 15.82
N LEU A 7 -0.74 -6.85 15.11
CA LEU A 7 -0.79 -6.77 13.65
C LEU A 7 -1.30 -5.42 13.16
N ARG A 8 -2.32 -4.86 13.82
CA ARG A 8 -2.83 -3.51 13.48
C ARG A 8 -1.78 -2.42 13.68
N VAL A 9 -1.01 -2.48 14.76
CA VAL A 9 0.04 -1.49 15.06
C VAL A 9 1.19 -1.62 14.06
N VAL A 10 1.70 -2.85 13.87
CA VAL A 10 2.78 -3.12 12.92
C VAL A 10 2.39 -2.66 11.52
N THR A 11 1.20 -3.02 11.03
CA THR A 11 0.74 -2.58 9.70
C THR A 11 0.69 -1.06 9.56
N LYS A 12 0.22 -0.32 10.57
CA LYS A 12 0.22 1.15 10.52
C LYS A 12 1.62 1.74 10.40
N ILE A 13 2.62 1.13 11.03
CA ILE A 13 4.02 1.57 10.97
C ILE A 13 4.67 1.15 9.65
N THR A 14 4.36 -0.04 9.14
CA THR A 14 4.96 -0.59 7.93
C THR A 14 4.46 0.10 6.65
N ILE A 15 3.19 0.52 6.58
CA ILE A 15 2.66 1.18 5.38
C ILE A 15 3.49 2.38 4.92
N PRO A 16 3.78 3.41 5.75
CA PRO A 16 4.59 4.54 5.29
C PRO A 16 5.99 4.11 4.81
N ILE A 17 6.57 3.07 5.41
CA ILE A 17 7.87 2.52 4.98
C ILE A 17 7.75 1.88 3.58
N ILE A 18 6.71 1.08 3.33
CA ILE A 18 6.46 0.48 2.00
C ILE A 18 6.26 1.58 0.95
N LEU A 19 5.48 2.62 1.27
CA LEU A 19 5.22 3.72 0.34
C LEU A 19 6.48 4.53 0.03
N LEU A 20 7.31 4.80 1.04
CA LEU A 20 8.62 5.43 0.85
C LEU A 20 9.54 4.56 -0.02
N PHE A 21 9.55 3.26 0.20
CA PHE A 21 10.30 2.33 -0.64
C PHE A 21 9.78 2.28 -2.08
N ALA A 22 8.46 2.31 -2.28
CA ALA A 22 7.87 2.41 -3.61
C ALA A 22 8.27 3.70 -4.33
N MET A 23 8.33 4.83 -3.61
CA MET A 23 8.86 6.09 -4.15
C MET A 23 10.35 6.00 -4.48
N TYR A 24 11.16 5.37 -3.63
CA TYR A 24 12.57 5.11 -3.93
C TYR A 24 12.71 4.33 -5.25
N VAL A 25 11.99 3.21 -5.39
CA VAL A 25 11.99 2.36 -6.60
C VAL A 25 11.48 3.11 -7.83
N GLN A 26 10.51 4.01 -7.65
CA GLN A 26 9.98 4.85 -8.73
C GLN A 26 11.03 5.83 -9.26
N PHE A 27 11.81 6.47 -8.37
CA PHE A 27 12.74 7.53 -8.72
C PHE A 27 14.18 7.06 -8.98
N HIS A 28 14.56 5.85 -8.58
CA HIS A 28 15.91 5.30 -8.78
C HIS A 28 15.96 4.12 -9.76
N GLY A 29 14.93 3.95 -10.58
CA GLY A 29 14.88 2.88 -11.59
C GLY A 29 15.86 3.07 -12.77
N ASP A 30 16.50 4.23 -12.87
CA ASP A 30 17.57 4.55 -13.81
C ASP A 30 18.96 4.13 -13.29
N TYR A 31 19.17 4.13 -11.97
CA TYR A 31 20.41 3.71 -11.32
C TYR A 31 20.47 2.20 -10.99
N GLY A 32 19.38 1.45 -11.20
CA GLY A 32 19.31 0.03 -10.89
C GLY A 32 17.95 -0.58 -11.25
N PRO A 33 17.69 -1.84 -10.86
CA PRO A 33 16.38 -2.47 -11.07
C PRO A 33 15.27 -1.65 -10.42
N GLY A 34 14.29 -1.19 -11.21
CA GLY A 34 13.23 -0.34 -10.69
C GLY A 34 12.23 0.12 -11.76
N GLY A 35 11.65 1.29 -11.53
CA GLY A 35 10.72 1.95 -12.45
C GLY A 35 9.25 1.82 -12.06
N GLY A 36 8.38 2.40 -12.89
CA GLY A 36 6.98 2.64 -12.53
C GLY A 36 6.15 1.37 -12.31
N PHE A 37 6.40 0.30 -13.08
CA PHE A 37 5.65 -0.95 -12.89
C PHE A 37 5.95 -1.59 -11.52
N GLN A 38 7.23 -1.73 -11.17
CA GLN A 38 7.65 -2.32 -9.90
C GLN A 38 7.19 -1.47 -8.72
N ALA A 39 7.37 -0.14 -8.80
CA ALA A 39 6.85 0.78 -7.80
C ALA A 39 5.33 0.66 -7.63
N GLY A 40 4.58 0.57 -8.74
CA GLY A 40 3.13 0.36 -8.74
C GLY A 40 2.71 -0.94 -8.04
N VAL A 41 3.43 -2.04 -8.25
CA VAL A 41 3.19 -3.32 -7.55
C VAL A 41 3.42 -3.18 -6.04
N ILE A 42 4.48 -2.46 -5.62
CA ILE A 42 4.77 -2.21 -4.21
C ILE A 42 3.69 -1.31 -3.58
N PHE A 43 3.22 -0.28 -4.29
CA PHE A 43 2.06 0.52 -3.88
C PHE A 43 0.81 -0.35 -3.67
N ALA A 44 0.49 -1.20 -4.65
CA ALA A 44 -0.66 -2.10 -4.55
C ALA A 44 -0.54 -3.04 -3.34
N ALA A 45 0.64 -3.58 -3.07
CA ALA A 45 0.90 -4.43 -1.92
C ALA A 45 0.62 -3.72 -0.58
N ALA A 46 0.95 -2.43 -0.46
CA ALA A 46 0.64 -1.65 0.74
C ALA A 46 -0.88 -1.56 0.98
N PHE A 47 -1.67 -1.31 -0.06
CA PHE A 47 -3.12 -1.25 0.03
C PHE A 47 -3.76 -2.63 0.26
N ILE A 48 -3.22 -3.69 -0.33
CA ILE A 48 -3.65 -5.07 -0.07
C ILE A 48 -3.41 -5.42 1.39
N LEU A 49 -2.23 -5.14 1.93
CA LEU A 49 -1.91 -5.35 3.34
C LEU A 49 -2.87 -4.57 4.25
N TYR A 50 -3.15 -3.30 3.93
CA TYR A 50 -4.13 -2.50 4.67
C TYR A 50 -5.52 -3.14 4.65
N GLY A 51 -5.97 -3.63 3.48
CA GLY A 51 -7.26 -4.29 3.31
C GLY A 51 -7.39 -5.61 4.05
N LEU A 52 -6.33 -6.41 4.08
CA LEU A 52 -6.30 -7.66 4.84
C LEU A 52 -6.45 -7.37 6.34
N VAL A 53 -5.81 -6.32 6.86
CA VAL A 53 -5.77 -6.04 8.31
C VAL A 53 -6.96 -5.22 8.80
N PHE A 54 -7.42 -4.25 8.01
CA PHE A 54 -8.47 -3.28 8.39
C PHE A 54 -9.80 -3.49 7.65
N GLY A 55 -9.84 -4.39 6.67
CA GLY A 55 -11.00 -4.65 5.83
C GLY A 55 -11.06 -3.77 4.59
N THR A 56 -11.77 -4.24 3.57
CA THR A 56 -11.92 -3.57 2.28
C THR A 56 -12.65 -2.22 2.39
N SER A 57 -13.58 -2.08 3.34
CA SER A 57 -14.26 -0.81 3.61
C SER A 57 -13.28 0.28 4.09
N ALA A 58 -12.23 -0.08 4.82
CA ALA A 58 -11.20 0.86 5.25
C ALA A 58 -10.35 1.30 4.05
N VAL A 59 -9.98 0.37 3.16
CA VAL A 59 -9.25 0.68 1.92
C VAL A 59 -10.05 1.66 1.05
N ARG A 60 -11.34 1.40 0.83
CA ARG A 60 -12.22 2.28 0.03
C ARG A 60 -12.37 3.68 0.61
N ARG A 61 -12.18 3.85 1.92
CA ARG A 61 -12.23 5.18 2.56
C ARG A 61 -10.95 5.97 2.32
N VAL A 62 -9.80 5.31 2.29
CA VAL A 62 -8.50 5.96 2.10
C VAL A 62 -8.12 6.11 0.63
N VAL A 63 -8.60 5.21 -0.23
CA VAL A 63 -8.44 5.30 -1.68
C VAL A 63 -9.78 5.71 -2.27
N HIS A 64 -9.88 6.97 -2.68
CA HIS A 64 -10.98 7.44 -3.52
C HIS A 64 -10.77 6.90 -4.95
N LEU A 65 -11.05 5.62 -5.14
CA LEU A 65 -11.16 5.07 -6.49
C LEU A 65 -12.44 5.67 -7.08
N GLY A 66 -12.30 6.66 -7.97
CA GLY A 66 -13.39 7.30 -8.69
C GLY A 66 -14.09 6.35 -9.67
N PHE A 67 -14.51 5.18 -9.21
CA PHE A 67 -15.44 4.33 -9.94
C PHE A 67 -16.84 4.92 -9.77
N TYR A 68 -17.13 5.92 -10.61
CA TYR A 68 -18.51 6.26 -10.93
C TYR A 68 -19.13 5.03 -11.58
N GLY A 69 -19.86 4.25 -10.80
CA GLY A 69 -20.61 3.10 -11.28
C GLY A 69 -21.71 3.56 -12.22
N TYR A 70 -21.58 3.18 -13.49
CA TYR A 70 -22.70 2.81 -14.35
C TYR A 70 -22.81 1.29 -14.33
#